data_AF-A0AAD2ZUU1-F1
#
_entry.id   AF-A0AAD2ZUU1-F1
#
_cell.length_a   1.000
_cell.length_b   1.000
_cell.length_c   1.000
_cell.angle_alpha   90.00
_cell.angle_beta   90.00
_cell.angle_gamma   90.00
#
_symmetry.space_group_name_H-M   'P 1'
#
loop_
_entity.id
_entity.type
_entity.pdbx_description
1 polymer ?
#
loop_
_entity_poly.entity_id
_entity_poly.type
_entity_poly.pdbx_seq_one_letter_code
_entity_poly.pdbx_strand_id
1 'polypeptide(L)'
;MDNAYAAGKYNQWIRFTQHKDQVDMPLSRHLIIAQHLFGSAEEFEHALKKEHILQGVAGVRLRALDEKPKPGKEAQFRQKVETLLAIRGHASLEYLWSNAYKATKWLYENDKPWLLRKLTTPTPAPTEAEDATDSRDSAFVAILLKGAEDMYQISRGQKRVNFSNLQKLLPVSLPGDALIRKRRFPLAAQQAESLLESVWHFRLRRIICAIDDMTKLKLPIGGGSLRAVSTVPFSAFQAIVSLFEWDLDAFEKNGVDPEALLKSTGVFRDWQGPPGFNVVLGGNAYYRNKPDKA
;
A
#
# COMPACT_ATOMS: atom_id res chain seq x y z
N MET A 1 36.73 -11.61 -9.47
CA MET A 1 36.96 -11.09 -8.10
C MET A 1 36.87 -9.57 -8.12
N ASP A 2 36.52 -8.92 -7.01
CA ASP A 2 36.55 -7.45 -6.92
C ASP A 2 38.00 -6.95 -6.97
N ASN A 3 38.32 -6.09 -7.94
CA ASN A 3 39.69 -5.64 -8.21
C ASN A 3 40.27 -4.78 -7.07
N ALA A 4 39.44 -4.07 -6.30
CA ALA A 4 39.91 -3.26 -5.19
C ALA A 4 40.27 -4.13 -3.97
N TYR A 5 39.44 -5.16 -3.70
CA TYR A 5 39.72 -6.16 -2.68
C TYR A 5 40.97 -6.99 -3.01
N ALA A 6 41.12 -7.42 -4.27
CA ALA A 6 42.30 -8.16 -4.73
C ALA A 6 43.61 -7.36 -4.64
N ALA A 7 43.52 -6.03 -4.74
CA ALA A 7 44.66 -5.11 -4.61
C ALA A 7 44.98 -4.70 -3.15
N GLY A 8 44.41 -5.40 -2.15
CA GLY A 8 44.70 -5.16 -0.73
C GLY A 8 44.10 -3.88 -0.15
N LYS A 9 43.14 -3.25 -0.84
CA LYS A 9 42.46 -2.05 -0.33
C LYS A 9 41.33 -2.46 0.60
N TYR A 10 41.62 -2.64 1.89
CA TYR A 10 40.63 -3.06 2.91
C TYR A 10 39.92 -1.90 3.62
N ASN A 11 40.34 -0.66 3.37
CA ASN A 11 39.69 0.55 3.90
C ASN A 11 38.85 1.22 2.80
N GLN A 12 37.60 1.58 3.11
CA GLN A 12 36.65 2.22 2.18
C GLN A 12 36.28 1.42 0.92
N TRP A 13 36.51 0.10 0.87
CA TRP A 13 36.13 -0.73 -0.29
C TRP A 13 34.63 -1.06 -0.33
N ILE A 14 33.97 -1.08 0.82
CA ILE A 14 32.51 -1.10 0.94
C ILE A 14 32.00 0.32 0.68
N ARG A 15 32.09 0.76 -0.58
CA ARG A 15 31.36 1.96 -1.04
C ARG A 15 30.01 1.52 -1.55
N PHE A 16 28.98 2.11 -0.98
CA PHE A 16 27.66 2.11 -1.56
C PHE A 16 27.61 3.20 -2.63
N THR A 17 27.29 2.81 -3.86
CA THR A 17 27.00 3.75 -4.93
C THR A 17 25.52 4.06 -4.91
N GLN A 18 25.15 5.34 -4.92
CA GLN A 18 23.76 5.72 -5.11
C GLN A 18 23.42 5.68 -6.60
N HIS A 19 22.49 4.82 -6.98
CA HIS A 19 21.90 4.84 -8.31
C HIS A 19 20.38 4.99 -8.16
N LYS A 20 19.82 6.09 -8.67
CA LYS A 20 18.40 6.44 -8.53
C LYS A 20 17.90 6.32 -7.08
N ASP A 21 18.63 6.95 -6.15
CA ASP A 21 18.33 6.99 -4.71
C ASP A 21 18.31 5.64 -3.98
N GLN A 22 18.79 4.58 -4.63
CA GLN A 22 19.06 3.31 -3.98
C GLN A 22 20.54 3.17 -3.67
N VAL A 23 20.82 2.77 -2.44
CA VAL A 23 22.13 2.35 -1.97
C VAL A 23 22.43 1.03 -2.66
N ASP A 24 23.18 1.08 -3.76
CA ASP A 24 23.59 -0.08 -4.55
C ASP A 24 25.05 -0.43 -4.22
N MET A 25 25.39 -1.71 -4.29
CA MET A 25 26.75 -2.19 -4.12
C MET A 25 27.00 -3.30 -5.14
N PRO A 26 28.17 -3.34 -5.81
CA PRO A 26 28.47 -4.40 -6.75
C PRO A 26 28.26 -5.80 -6.15
N LEU A 27 27.67 -6.70 -6.94
CA LEU A 27 27.36 -8.08 -6.51
C LEU A 27 28.59 -8.81 -5.97
N SER A 28 29.77 -8.57 -6.55
CA SER A 28 31.04 -9.13 -6.08
C SER A 28 31.33 -8.81 -4.61
N ARG A 29 30.99 -7.62 -4.13
CA ARG A 29 31.21 -7.21 -2.73
C ARG A 29 30.19 -7.82 -1.79
N HIS A 30 28.94 -7.99 -2.24
CA HIS A 30 27.94 -8.76 -1.50
C HIS A 30 28.43 -10.18 -1.24
N LEU A 31 29.02 -10.82 -2.27
CA LEU A 31 29.56 -12.17 -2.17
C LEU A 31 30.78 -12.25 -1.24
N ILE A 32 31.68 -11.26 -1.24
CA ILE A 32 32.82 -11.22 -0.32
C ILE A 32 32.35 -11.06 1.13
N ILE A 33 31.38 -10.18 1.39
CA ILE A 33 30.81 -10.00 2.73
C ILE A 33 30.09 -11.26 3.19
N ALA A 34 29.29 -11.89 2.32
CA ALA A 34 28.62 -13.14 2.64
C ALA A 34 29.65 -14.24 2.96
N GLN A 35 30.71 -14.36 2.15
CA GLN A 35 31.80 -15.31 2.42
C GLN A 35 32.51 -15.03 3.74
N HIS A 36 32.69 -13.76 4.12
CA HIS A 36 33.32 -13.39 5.39
C HIS A 36 32.43 -13.67 6.60
N LEU A 37 31.13 -13.36 6.51
CA LEU A 37 30.18 -13.53 7.60
C LEU A 37 29.77 -14.97 7.83
N PHE A 38 29.69 -15.76 6.75
CA PHE A 38 29.12 -17.10 6.78
C PHE A 38 30.12 -18.19 6.41
N GLY A 39 31.35 -17.87 5.99
CA GLY A 39 32.42 -18.85 5.75
C GLY A 39 32.22 -19.77 4.52
N SER A 40 30.99 -20.06 4.13
CA SER A 40 30.64 -20.87 2.96
C SER A 40 29.24 -20.51 2.44
N ALA A 41 28.96 -20.89 1.19
CA ALA A 41 27.63 -20.73 0.60
C ALA A 41 26.57 -21.59 1.33
N GLU A 42 26.96 -22.76 1.83
CA GLU A 42 26.08 -23.69 2.53
C GLU A 42 25.64 -23.15 3.89
N GLU A 43 26.57 -22.56 4.64
CA GLU A 43 26.28 -21.90 5.92
C GLU A 43 25.44 -20.64 5.73
N PHE A 44 25.68 -19.88 4.66
CA PHE A 44 24.83 -18.75 4.28
C PHE A 44 23.40 -19.19 3.96
N GLU A 45 23.23 -20.26 3.16
CA GLU A 45 21.91 -20.80 2.83
C GLU A 45 21.21 -21.36 4.08
N HIS A 46 21.96 -21.99 4.98
CA HIS A 46 21.45 -22.47 6.26
C HIS A 46 20.96 -21.30 7.14
N ALA A 47 21.73 -20.20 7.22
CA ALA A 47 21.35 -19.01 7.95
C ALA A 47 20.09 -18.36 7.36
N LEU A 48 19.99 -18.27 6.03
CA LEU A 48 18.79 -17.78 5.33
C LEU A 48 17.57 -18.65 5.62
N LYS A 49 17.71 -19.98 5.59
CA LYS A 49 16.63 -20.90 5.95
C LYS A 49 16.19 -20.71 7.40
N LYS A 50 17.14 -20.55 8.33
CA LYS A 50 16.87 -20.29 9.75
C LYS A 50 16.13 -18.96 9.95
N GLU A 51 16.54 -17.89 9.27
CA GLU A 51 15.85 -16.61 9.31
C GLU A 51 14.45 -16.67 8.68
N HIS A 52 14.30 -17.38 7.56
CA HIS A 52 13.00 -17.60 6.93
C HIS A 52 12.05 -18.39 7.85
N ILE A 53 12.57 -19.35 8.62
CA ILE A 53 11.81 -20.07 9.65
C ILE A 53 11.44 -19.12 10.79
N LEU A 54 12.35 -18.28 11.27
CA LEU A 54 12.07 -17.30 12.33
C LEU A 54 11.03 -16.23 11.90
N GLN A 55 11.12 -15.74 10.66
CA GLN A 55 10.12 -14.87 10.05
C GLN A 55 8.78 -15.61 9.85
N GLY A 56 8.83 -16.91 9.53
CA GLY A 56 7.67 -17.78 9.49
C GLY A 56 6.97 -17.91 10.84
N VAL A 57 7.73 -18.15 11.92
CA VAL A 57 7.21 -18.27 13.30
C VAL A 57 6.69 -16.94 13.84
N ALA A 58 7.37 -15.82 13.56
CA ALA A 58 6.89 -14.48 13.88
C ALA A 58 5.61 -14.12 13.09
N GLY A 59 5.52 -14.56 11.83
CA GLY A 59 4.32 -14.42 11.00
C GLY A 59 3.15 -15.31 11.44
N VAL A 60 3.43 -16.49 12.02
CA VAL A 60 2.41 -17.42 12.54
C VAL A 60 1.71 -16.87 13.78
N ARG A 61 2.43 -16.20 14.70
CA ARG A 61 1.81 -15.55 15.86
C ARG A 61 0.90 -14.38 15.49
N LEU A 62 1.15 -13.71 14.36
CA LEU A 62 0.30 -12.63 13.85
C LEU A 62 -0.89 -13.13 13.00
N ARG A 63 -0.79 -14.31 12.38
CA ARG A 63 -1.86 -14.91 11.55
C ARG A 63 -2.88 -15.73 12.32
N ALA A 64 -2.57 -16.17 13.54
CA ALA A 64 -3.48 -16.97 14.35
C ALA A 64 -4.73 -16.20 14.83
N LEU A 65 -4.78 -14.87 14.67
CA LEU A 65 -5.91 -14.06 15.13
C LEU A 65 -6.99 -13.77 14.09
N ASP A 66 -6.82 -14.06 12.79
CA ASP A 66 -7.90 -13.86 11.80
C ASP A 66 -7.57 -14.46 10.41
N GLU A 67 -7.50 -15.78 10.27
CA GLU A 67 -7.60 -16.40 8.93
C GLU A 67 -8.87 -17.25 8.83
N LYS A 68 -9.91 -16.67 8.23
CA LYS A 68 -11.00 -17.46 7.63
C LYS A 68 -10.40 -18.39 6.56
N PRO A 69 -10.96 -19.61 6.38
CA PRO A 69 -10.42 -20.59 5.45
C PRO A 69 -10.35 -20.00 4.03
N LYS A 70 -9.14 -19.98 3.46
CA LYS A 70 -8.92 -19.51 2.09
C LYS A 70 -9.66 -20.45 1.13
N PRO A 71 -10.51 -19.93 0.23
CA PRO A 71 -11.20 -20.77 -0.74
C PRO A 71 -10.17 -21.48 -1.65
N GLY A 72 -10.48 -22.71 -2.07
CA GLY A 72 -9.62 -23.50 -2.95
C GLY A 72 -9.31 -22.77 -4.27
N LYS A 73 -8.21 -23.16 -4.94
CA LYS A 73 -7.73 -22.50 -6.18
C LYS A 73 -8.83 -22.39 -7.25
N GLU A 74 -9.70 -23.40 -7.37
CA GLU A 74 -10.86 -23.41 -8.26
C GLU A 74 -11.83 -22.25 -7.97
N ALA A 75 -12.24 -22.07 -6.72
CA ALA A 75 -13.17 -21.02 -6.32
C ALA A 75 -12.58 -19.62 -6.55
N GLN A 76 -11.27 -19.44 -6.35
CA GLN A 76 -10.58 -18.18 -6.64
C GLN A 76 -10.56 -17.88 -8.14
N PHE A 77 -10.31 -18.88 -8.98
CA PHE A 77 -10.31 -18.70 -10.44
C PHE A 77 -11.71 -18.45 -11.00
N ARG A 78 -12.72 -19.17 -10.50
CA ARG A 78 -14.13 -18.95 -10.85
C ARG A 78 -14.58 -17.54 -10.47
N GLN A 79 -14.31 -17.11 -9.23
CA GLN A 79 -14.65 -15.76 -8.76
C GLN A 79 -14.02 -14.66 -9.62
N LYS A 80 -12.75 -14.85 -10.04
CA LYS A 80 -12.06 -13.89 -10.90
C LYS A 80 -12.70 -13.77 -12.29
N VAL A 81 -13.10 -14.89 -12.90
CA VAL A 81 -13.81 -14.89 -14.19
C VAL A 81 -15.22 -14.30 -14.03
N GLU A 82 -15.94 -14.64 -12.97
CA GLU A 82 -17.28 -14.07 -12.68
C GLU A 82 -17.23 -12.55 -12.48
N THR A 83 -16.19 -12.04 -11.80
CA THR A 83 -16.01 -10.59 -11.63
C THR A 83 -15.83 -9.89 -12.99
N LEU A 84 -15.05 -10.48 -13.90
CA LEU A 84 -14.84 -9.91 -15.24
C LEU A 84 -16.09 -9.98 -16.11
N LEU A 85 -16.88 -11.05 -16.01
CA LEU A 85 -18.16 -11.19 -16.70
C LEU A 85 -19.21 -10.22 -16.13
N ALA A 86 -19.20 -9.96 -14.82
CA ALA A 86 -20.08 -8.98 -14.18
C ALA A 86 -19.75 -7.54 -14.61
N ILE A 87 -18.46 -7.22 -14.79
CA ILE A 87 -18.01 -5.92 -15.30
C ILE A 87 -18.39 -5.75 -16.79
N ARG A 88 -18.33 -6.83 -17.58
CA ARG A 88 -18.62 -6.83 -19.01
C ARG A 88 -19.50 -8.02 -19.38
N GLY A 89 -20.81 -7.82 -19.39
CA GLY A 89 -21.83 -8.86 -19.59
C GLY A 89 -21.75 -9.65 -20.91
N HIS A 90 -20.94 -9.21 -21.88
CA HIS A 90 -20.66 -9.90 -23.14
C HIS A 90 -19.15 -10.09 -23.39
N ALA A 91 -18.36 -10.35 -22.35
CA ALA A 91 -16.94 -10.64 -22.52
C ALA A 91 -16.74 -11.96 -23.31
N SER A 92 -15.95 -11.91 -24.38
CA SER A 92 -15.58 -13.08 -25.17
C SER A 92 -14.51 -13.93 -24.45
N LEU A 93 -14.33 -15.18 -24.89
CA LEU A 93 -13.25 -16.03 -24.42
C LEU A 93 -11.87 -15.38 -24.65
N GLU A 94 -11.68 -14.71 -25.79
CA GLU A 94 -10.47 -13.94 -26.11
C GLU A 94 -10.20 -12.83 -25.10
N TYR A 95 -11.25 -12.12 -24.68
CA TYR A 95 -11.14 -11.09 -23.65
C TYR A 95 -10.67 -11.66 -22.31
N LEU A 96 -11.14 -12.84 -21.93
CA LEU A 96 -10.68 -13.53 -20.71
C LEU A 96 -9.23 -14.01 -20.83
N TRP A 97 -8.77 -14.40 -22.02
CA TRP A 97 -7.36 -14.72 -22.25
C TRP A 97 -6.45 -13.51 -22.03
N SER A 98 -6.86 -12.33 -22.51
CA SER A 98 -6.08 -11.09 -22.34
C SER A 98 -6.10 -10.55 -20.90
N ASN A 99 -7.22 -10.67 -20.18
CA ASN A 99 -7.42 -9.98 -18.90
C ASN A 99 -7.37 -10.89 -17.66
N ALA A 100 -7.50 -12.21 -17.83
CA ALA A 100 -7.44 -13.20 -16.76
C ALA A 100 -6.68 -14.48 -17.13
N TYR A 101 -5.64 -14.37 -17.97
CA TYR A 101 -4.87 -15.49 -18.53
C TYR A 101 -4.71 -16.72 -17.62
N LYS A 102 -4.20 -16.55 -16.38
CA LYS A 102 -3.97 -17.67 -15.46
C LYS A 102 -5.26 -18.38 -15.04
N ALA A 103 -6.31 -17.63 -14.75
CA ALA A 103 -7.60 -18.19 -14.37
C ALA A 103 -8.28 -18.85 -15.57
N THR A 104 -8.24 -18.18 -16.73
CA THR A 104 -8.79 -18.69 -18.00
C THR A 104 -8.09 -19.97 -18.42
N LYS A 105 -6.74 -20.02 -18.37
CA LYS A 105 -5.95 -21.22 -18.66
C LYS A 105 -6.34 -22.39 -17.76
N TRP A 106 -6.31 -22.16 -16.44
CA TRP A 106 -6.59 -23.22 -15.48
C TRP A 106 -8.02 -23.76 -15.63
N LEU A 107 -9.01 -22.88 -15.78
CA LEU A 107 -10.40 -23.27 -15.99
C LEU A 107 -10.61 -23.94 -17.35
N TYR A 108 -9.91 -23.51 -18.40
CA TYR A 108 -9.99 -24.17 -19.70
C TYR A 108 -9.41 -25.58 -19.68
N GLU A 109 -8.38 -25.82 -18.88
CA GLU A 109 -7.72 -27.13 -18.73
C GLU A 109 -8.44 -28.07 -17.75
N ASN A 110 -9.04 -27.53 -16.69
CA ASN A 110 -9.56 -28.32 -15.57
C ASN A 110 -11.10 -28.27 -15.42
N ASP A 111 -11.77 -27.25 -15.98
CA ASP A 111 -13.20 -27.00 -15.79
C ASP A 111 -13.85 -26.26 -16.99
N LYS A 112 -13.50 -26.75 -18.19
CA LYS A 112 -13.96 -26.18 -19.46
C LYS A 112 -15.49 -26.11 -19.60
N PRO A 113 -16.27 -27.12 -19.15
CA PRO A 113 -17.73 -27.07 -19.24
C PRO A 113 -18.34 -25.93 -18.44
N TRP A 114 -17.80 -25.61 -17.25
CA TRP A 114 -18.26 -24.48 -16.45
C TRP A 114 -17.95 -23.15 -17.14
N LEU A 115 -16.72 -22.99 -17.65
CA LEU A 115 -16.27 -21.77 -18.32
C LEU A 115 -17.11 -21.47 -19.57
N LEU A 116 -17.34 -22.47 -20.42
CA LEU A 116 -18.15 -22.31 -21.62
C LEU A 116 -19.62 -22.04 -21.29
N ARG A 117 -20.20 -22.72 -20.28
CA ARG A 117 -21.56 -22.44 -19.82
C ARG A 117 -21.71 -21.00 -19.31
N LYS A 118 -20.73 -20.48 -18.58
CA LYS A 118 -20.75 -19.08 -18.11
C LYS A 118 -20.61 -18.05 -19.23
N LEU A 119 -19.97 -18.41 -20.34
CA LEU A 119 -19.85 -17.56 -21.52
C LEU A 119 -21.10 -17.61 -22.42
N THR A 120 -21.84 -18.73 -22.43
CA THR A 120 -23.03 -18.92 -23.29
C THR A 120 -24.35 -18.58 -22.61
N THR A 121 -24.43 -18.63 -21.28
CA THR A 121 -25.62 -18.16 -20.58
C THR A 121 -25.72 -16.64 -20.74
N PRO A 122 -26.80 -16.11 -21.35
CA PRO A 122 -27.07 -14.67 -21.32
C PRO A 122 -27.10 -14.26 -19.85
N THR A 123 -26.25 -13.31 -19.46
CA THR A 123 -26.33 -12.74 -18.12
C THR A 123 -27.76 -12.25 -17.95
N PRO A 124 -28.53 -12.72 -16.93
CA PRO A 124 -29.85 -12.17 -16.69
C PRO A 124 -29.70 -10.66 -16.64
N ALA A 125 -30.47 -9.94 -17.48
CA ALA A 125 -30.66 -8.52 -17.26
C ALA A 125 -31.01 -8.35 -15.77
N PRO A 126 -30.42 -7.38 -15.05
CA PRO A 126 -30.68 -7.23 -13.64
C PRO A 126 -32.19 -7.16 -13.48
N THR A 127 -32.78 -8.18 -12.89
CA THR A 127 -34.18 -8.15 -12.54
C THR A 127 -34.32 -6.91 -11.68
N GLU A 128 -35.19 -6.00 -12.10
CA GLU A 128 -35.68 -4.88 -11.31
C GLU A 128 -36.48 -5.45 -10.12
N ALA A 129 -35.81 -6.20 -9.24
CA ALA A 129 -36.26 -6.32 -7.88
C ALA A 129 -36.00 -4.94 -7.30
N GLU A 130 -37.08 -4.26 -6.92
CA GLU A 130 -37.06 -2.97 -6.24
C GLU A 130 -35.91 -2.94 -5.22
N ASP A 131 -34.79 -2.30 -5.61
CA ASP A 131 -33.59 -2.13 -4.79
C ASP A 131 -33.94 -1.08 -3.74
N ALA A 132 -34.72 -1.48 -2.74
CA ALA A 132 -35.06 -0.61 -1.62
C ALA A 132 -33.75 -0.18 -0.96
N THR A 133 -33.45 1.11 -1.06
CA THR A 133 -32.33 1.74 -0.35
C THR A 133 -32.45 1.38 1.13
N ASP A 134 -31.35 0.90 1.72
CA ASP A 134 -31.34 0.49 3.12
C ASP A 134 -31.64 1.73 3.99
N SER A 135 -32.62 1.63 4.90
CA SER A 135 -33.09 2.77 5.71
C SER A 135 -32.00 3.44 6.55
N ARG A 136 -30.88 2.74 6.77
CA ARG A 136 -29.71 3.23 7.51
C ARG A 136 -28.75 4.09 6.67
N ASP A 137 -28.96 4.20 5.35
CA ASP A 137 -28.01 4.88 4.45
C ASP A 137 -27.72 6.33 4.90
N SER A 138 -28.75 7.10 5.23
CA SER A 138 -28.60 8.47 5.76
C SER A 138 -27.90 8.50 7.13
N ALA A 139 -28.18 7.53 8.01
CA ALA A 139 -27.51 7.44 9.31
C ALA A 139 -26.02 7.11 9.15
N PHE A 140 -25.66 6.27 8.17
CA PHE A 140 -24.27 5.94 7.87
C PHE A 140 -23.48 7.14 7.38
N VAL A 141 -24.09 8.05 6.61
CA VAL A 141 -23.45 9.32 6.21
C VAL A 141 -22.99 10.13 7.44
N ALA A 142 -23.85 10.28 8.43
CA ALA A 142 -23.51 11.04 9.66
C ALA A 142 -22.36 10.39 10.44
N ILE A 143 -22.34 9.05 10.53
CA ILE A 143 -21.26 8.30 11.18
C ILE A 143 -19.94 8.48 10.41
N LEU A 144 -19.98 8.40 9.08
CA LEU A 144 -18.82 8.58 8.22
C LEU A 144 -18.23 9.98 8.33
N LEU A 145 -19.08 11.03 8.31
CA LEU A 145 -18.63 12.41 8.43
C LEU A 145 -17.93 12.65 9.77
N LYS A 146 -18.58 12.31 10.88
CA LYS A 146 -18.02 12.50 12.22
C LYS A 146 -16.73 11.69 12.42
N GLY A 147 -16.75 10.40 12.07
CA GLY A 147 -15.57 9.56 12.25
C GLY A 147 -14.43 9.92 11.29
N ALA A 148 -14.71 10.49 10.12
CA ALA A 148 -13.66 11.01 9.25
C ALA A 148 -13.04 12.29 9.82
N GLU A 149 -13.84 13.20 10.37
CA GLU A 149 -13.36 14.41 11.06
C GLU A 149 -12.37 14.05 12.18
N ASP A 150 -12.70 13.07 13.01
CA ASP A 150 -11.81 12.54 14.05
C ASP A 150 -10.50 11.96 13.47
N MET A 151 -10.57 11.26 12.33
CA MET A 151 -9.38 10.71 11.66
C MET A 151 -8.49 11.78 11.01
N TYR A 152 -9.07 12.93 10.63
CA TYR A 152 -8.33 14.02 10.00
C TYR A 152 -7.45 14.79 11.00
N GLN A 153 -7.82 14.79 12.28
CA GLN A 153 -7.05 15.43 13.35
C GLN A 153 -5.57 15.02 13.35
N ILE A 154 -4.70 16.00 13.58
CA ILE A 154 -3.26 15.76 13.72
C ILE A 154 -2.96 15.34 15.16
N SER A 155 -2.79 14.04 15.37
CA SER A 155 -2.57 13.44 16.70
C SER A 155 -1.70 12.18 16.63
N ARG A 156 -1.19 11.68 17.76
CA ARG A 156 -0.44 10.42 17.75
C ARG A 156 -1.33 9.25 17.31
N GLY A 157 -0.81 8.42 16.41
CA GLY A 157 -1.53 7.23 15.92
C GLY A 157 -2.52 7.49 14.78
N GLN A 158 -2.33 8.58 14.02
CA GLN A 158 -3.18 8.94 12.87
C GLN A 158 -3.42 7.76 11.94
N LYS A 159 -4.69 7.61 11.55
CA LYS A 159 -5.11 6.66 10.51
C LYS A 159 -5.40 7.43 9.24
N ARG A 160 -5.00 6.85 8.11
CA ARG A 160 -5.39 7.38 6.80
C ARG A 160 -6.89 7.20 6.62
N VAL A 161 -7.56 8.23 6.12
CA VAL A 161 -8.97 8.11 5.74
C VAL A 161 -9.04 7.36 4.41
N ASN A 162 -9.23 6.05 4.50
CA ASN A 162 -9.40 5.16 3.36
C ASN A 162 -10.65 4.32 3.57
N PHE A 163 -11.14 3.70 2.49
CA PHE A 163 -12.39 2.94 2.52
C PHE A 163 -12.41 1.86 3.61
N SER A 164 -11.30 1.14 3.82
CA SER A 164 -11.22 0.08 4.84
C SER A 164 -11.31 0.62 6.27
N ASN A 165 -10.72 1.79 6.55
CA ASN A 165 -10.85 2.45 7.85
C ASN A 165 -12.23 3.08 8.05
N LEU A 166 -12.82 3.66 6.99
CA LEU A 166 -14.18 4.20 7.02
C LEU A 166 -15.22 3.11 7.29
N GLN A 167 -15.09 1.94 6.66
CA GLN A 167 -15.97 0.80 6.90
C GLN A 167 -15.98 0.34 8.36
N LYS A 168 -14.85 0.46 9.08
CA LYS A 168 -14.74 0.07 10.49
C LYS A 168 -15.50 1.00 11.45
N LEU A 169 -15.89 2.19 10.99
CA LEU A 169 -16.73 3.10 11.77
C LEU A 169 -18.19 2.69 11.78
N LEU A 170 -18.61 1.95 10.75
CA LEU A 170 -20.02 1.62 10.56
C LEU A 170 -20.42 0.43 11.44
N PRO A 171 -21.65 0.41 11.98
CA PRO A 171 -22.17 -0.73 12.74
C PRO A 171 -22.20 -2.02 11.92
N VAL A 172 -22.36 -1.89 10.59
CA VAL A 172 -22.33 -2.99 9.63
C VAL A 172 -21.47 -2.56 8.44
N SER A 173 -20.56 -3.43 8.02
CA SER A 173 -19.70 -3.20 6.86
C SER A 173 -20.51 -3.01 5.58
N LEU A 174 -20.16 -1.97 4.80
CA LEU A 174 -20.69 -1.81 3.45
C LEU A 174 -20.27 -2.99 2.56
N PRO A 175 -21.10 -3.35 1.55
CA PRO A 175 -20.73 -4.36 0.57
C PRO A 175 -19.36 -4.07 -0.07
N GLY A 176 -18.55 -5.11 -0.23
CA GLY A 176 -17.24 -5.02 -0.86
C GLY A 176 -17.34 -4.66 -2.35
N ASP A 177 -18.35 -5.22 -3.02
CA ASP A 177 -18.68 -4.92 -4.41
C ASP A 177 -19.20 -3.47 -4.54
N ALA A 178 -18.58 -2.70 -5.44
CA ALA A 178 -18.90 -1.29 -5.63
C ALA A 178 -20.30 -1.06 -6.21
N LEU A 179 -20.78 -1.93 -7.11
CA LEU A 179 -22.11 -1.81 -7.71
C LEU A 179 -23.19 -2.11 -6.67
N ILE A 180 -23.04 -3.20 -5.92
CA ILE A 180 -23.98 -3.56 -4.85
C ILE A 180 -24.01 -2.46 -3.78
N ARG A 181 -22.84 -1.92 -3.43
CA ARG A 181 -22.72 -0.83 -2.45
C ARG A 181 -23.45 0.44 -2.92
N LYS A 182 -23.23 0.88 -4.18
CA LYS A 182 -23.88 2.08 -4.73
C LYS A 182 -25.39 1.92 -4.89
N ARG A 183 -25.88 0.70 -5.12
CA ARG A 183 -27.32 0.41 -5.19
C ARG A 183 -27.97 0.42 -3.81
N ARG A 184 -27.39 -0.27 -2.85
CA ARG A 184 -27.98 -0.46 -1.51
C ARG A 184 -27.78 0.72 -0.56
N PHE A 185 -26.65 1.42 -0.70
CA PHE A 185 -26.23 2.54 0.16
C PHE A 185 -25.67 3.70 -0.69
N PRO A 186 -26.48 4.31 -1.59
CA PRO A 186 -26.01 5.34 -2.52
C PRO A 186 -25.38 6.55 -1.81
N LEU A 187 -26.00 7.05 -0.74
CA LEU A 187 -25.52 8.24 -0.03
C LEU A 187 -24.23 7.94 0.74
N ALA A 188 -24.19 6.85 1.51
CA ALA A 188 -23.00 6.48 2.26
C ALA A 188 -21.84 6.10 1.33
N ALA A 189 -22.12 5.49 0.18
CA ALA A 189 -21.10 5.17 -0.83
C ALA A 189 -20.47 6.43 -1.41
N GLN A 190 -21.30 7.38 -1.85
CA GLN A 190 -20.83 8.67 -2.37
C GLN A 190 -20.04 9.45 -1.31
N GLN A 191 -20.56 9.50 -0.08
CA GLN A 191 -19.90 10.17 1.02
C GLN A 191 -18.53 9.54 1.32
N ALA A 192 -18.45 8.21 1.38
CA ALA A 192 -17.19 7.50 1.62
C ALA A 192 -16.14 7.78 0.53
N GLU A 193 -16.56 7.89 -0.75
CA GLU A 193 -15.67 8.25 -1.86
C GLU A 193 -15.16 9.70 -1.74
N SER A 194 -16.03 10.65 -1.37
CA SER A 194 -15.64 12.07 -1.17
C SER A 194 -14.70 12.30 0.01
N LEU A 195 -14.74 11.41 1.01
CA LEU A 195 -13.89 11.46 2.20
C LEU A 195 -12.55 10.75 2.03
N LEU A 196 -12.22 10.22 0.86
CA LEU A 196 -10.95 9.53 0.68
C LEU A 196 -9.77 10.49 0.72
N GLU A 197 -8.76 10.12 1.49
CA GLU A 197 -7.51 10.84 1.60
C GLU A 197 -6.44 10.15 0.76
N SER A 198 -5.63 10.93 0.05
CA SER A 198 -4.47 10.44 -0.68
C SER A 198 -3.39 9.89 0.27
N VAL A 199 -2.47 9.10 -0.26
CA VAL A 199 -1.32 8.62 0.53
C VAL A 199 -0.40 9.78 0.92
N TRP A 200 -0.24 10.78 0.05
CA TRP A 200 0.67 11.90 0.26
C TRP A 200 0.13 12.91 1.26
N HIS A 201 -1.15 13.25 1.20
CA HIS A 201 -1.79 14.08 2.21
C HIS A 201 -1.72 13.43 3.59
N PHE A 202 -1.96 12.12 3.68
CA PHE A 202 -1.78 11.38 4.94
C PHE A 202 -0.34 11.45 5.47
N ARG A 203 0.66 11.30 4.59
CA ARG A 203 2.08 11.40 4.98
C ARG A 203 2.43 12.81 5.47
N LEU A 204 1.90 13.84 4.80
CA LEU A 204 2.07 15.23 5.21
C LEU A 204 1.58 15.44 6.63
N ARG A 205 0.34 15.06 6.95
CA ARG A 205 -0.20 15.16 8.32
C ARG A 205 0.68 14.43 9.33
N ARG A 206 1.16 13.23 9.00
CA ARG A 206 2.05 12.45 9.87
C ARG A 206 3.41 13.08 10.07
N ILE A 207 3.96 13.75 9.07
CA ILE A 207 5.22 14.47 9.19
C ILE A 207 5.03 15.68 10.09
N ILE A 208 3.93 16.43 9.91
CA ILE A 208 3.61 17.58 10.76
C ILE A 208 3.45 17.15 12.22
N CYS A 209 2.70 16.08 12.49
CA CYS A 209 2.61 15.49 13.83
C CYS A 209 3.98 15.09 14.39
N ALA A 210 4.83 14.50 13.56
CA ALA A 210 6.17 14.08 13.97
C ALA A 210 7.08 15.27 14.31
N ILE A 211 6.99 16.37 13.55
CA ILE A 211 7.72 17.61 13.83
C ILE A 211 7.28 18.18 15.18
N ASP A 212 5.98 18.30 15.42
CA ASP A 212 5.43 18.74 16.70
C ASP A 212 5.89 17.82 17.86
N ASP A 213 5.86 16.50 17.68
CA ASP A 213 6.38 15.56 18.67
C ASP A 213 7.89 15.74 18.92
N MET A 214 8.70 15.92 17.88
CA MET A 214 10.15 16.13 18.01
C MET A 214 10.45 17.43 18.76
N THR A 215 9.76 18.52 18.44
CA THR A 215 9.93 19.81 19.11
C THR A 215 9.55 19.72 20.60
N LYS A 216 8.41 19.11 20.93
CA LYS A 216 7.97 18.88 22.32
C LYS A 216 8.93 18.00 23.11
N LEU A 217 9.53 17.01 22.47
CA LEU A 217 10.50 16.10 23.08
C LEU A 217 11.94 16.63 23.04
N LYS A 218 12.19 17.82 22.48
CA LYS A 218 13.52 18.42 22.29
C LYS A 218 14.49 17.49 21.55
N LEU A 219 13.97 16.79 20.54
CA LEU A 219 14.75 15.95 19.64
C LEU A 219 15.13 16.75 18.38
N PRO A 220 16.34 16.55 17.83
CA PRO A 220 16.74 17.24 16.61
C PRO A 220 15.83 16.84 15.45
N ILE A 221 15.40 17.79 14.63
CA ILE A 221 14.51 17.51 13.50
C ILE A 221 15.32 16.92 12.33
N GLY A 222 15.41 15.59 12.29
CA GLY A 222 16.17 14.88 11.27
C GLY A 222 15.75 13.42 11.12
N GLY A 223 16.40 12.70 10.19
CA GLY A 223 15.99 11.34 9.82
C GLY A 223 16.02 10.31 10.96
N GLY A 224 16.97 10.45 11.89
CA GLY A 224 17.08 9.58 13.06
C GLY A 224 15.89 9.73 14.01
N SER A 225 15.62 10.97 14.44
CA SER A 225 14.47 11.31 15.30
C SER A 225 13.14 11.02 14.62
N LEU A 226 13.02 11.33 13.32
CA LEU A 226 11.83 11.03 12.53
C LEU A 226 11.49 9.54 12.59
N ARG A 227 12.50 8.66 12.47
CA ARG A 227 12.28 7.21 12.56
C ARG A 227 11.86 6.76 13.97
N ALA A 228 12.28 7.48 15.00
CA ALA A 228 11.92 7.18 16.38
C ALA A 228 10.46 7.57 16.69
N VAL A 229 9.96 8.68 16.14
CA VAL A 229 8.60 9.18 16.42
C VAL A 229 7.58 8.86 15.31
N SER A 230 8.04 8.45 14.13
CA SER A 230 7.19 8.23 12.96
C SER A 230 7.65 7.06 12.09
N THR A 231 6.70 6.48 11.38
CA THR A 231 6.94 5.41 10.40
C THR A 231 6.96 5.92 8.96
N VAL A 232 7.01 7.24 8.78
CA VAL A 232 7.04 7.85 7.44
C VAL A 232 8.44 7.67 6.83
N PRO A 233 8.56 7.24 5.56
CA PRO A 233 9.86 7.12 4.90
C PRO A 233 10.61 8.45 4.87
N PHE A 234 11.91 8.43 5.14
CA PHE A 234 12.74 9.63 5.14
C PHE A 234 12.73 10.36 3.78
N SER A 235 12.62 9.63 2.67
CA SER A 235 12.49 10.24 1.34
C SER A 235 11.20 11.06 1.17
N ALA A 236 10.09 10.62 1.77
CA ALA A 236 8.84 11.39 1.76
C ALA A 236 8.95 12.65 2.63
N PHE A 237 9.68 12.57 3.75
CA PHE A 237 10.00 13.72 4.59
C PHE A 237 10.82 14.76 3.84
N GLN A 238 11.93 14.34 3.21
CA GLN A 238 12.77 15.26 2.43
C GLN A 238 12.00 15.90 1.27
N ALA A 239 11.19 15.13 0.55
CA ALA A 239 10.39 15.65 -0.56
C ALA A 239 9.38 16.72 -0.10
N ILE A 240 8.75 16.52 1.06
CA ILE A 240 7.78 17.46 1.63
C ILE A 240 8.48 18.72 2.16
N VAL A 241 9.55 18.56 2.94
CA VAL A 241 10.35 19.70 3.46
C VAL A 241 10.88 20.55 2.31
N SER A 242 11.41 19.91 1.27
CA SER A 242 11.93 20.61 0.09
C SER A 242 10.84 21.29 -0.72
N LEU A 243 9.66 20.67 -0.89
CA LEU A 243 8.58 21.27 -1.67
C LEU A 243 8.03 22.54 -1.02
N PHE A 244 7.87 22.52 0.31
CA PHE A 244 7.32 23.65 1.06
C PHE A 244 8.39 24.57 1.64
N GLU A 245 9.67 24.32 1.32
CA GLU A 245 10.82 25.09 1.78
C GLU A 245 10.82 25.33 3.30
N TRP A 246 10.48 24.28 4.06
CA TRP A 246 10.34 24.40 5.51
C TRP A 246 11.68 24.64 6.19
N ASP A 247 11.75 25.71 6.98
CA ASP A 247 12.88 26.00 7.87
C ASP A 247 12.79 25.14 9.14
N LEU A 248 13.49 24.00 9.11
CA LEU A 248 13.53 23.06 10.23
C LEU A 248 14.23 23.65 11.47
N ASP A 249 15.22 24.53 11.28
CA ASP A 249 15.91 25.17 12.40
C ASP A 249 14.99 26.15 13.13
N ALA A 250 14.14 26.86 12.38
CA ALA A 250 13.09 27.71 12.94
C ALA A 250 12.04 26.88 13.68
N PHE A 251 11.63 25.73 13.14
CA PHE A 251 10.70 24.81 13.81
C PHE A 251 11.27 24.27 15.12
N GLU A 252 12.56 23.91 15.15
CA GLU A 252 13.22 23.42 16.37
C GLU A 252 13.28 24.49 17.48
N LYS A 253 13.48 25.75 17.11
CA LYS A 253 13.56 26.88 18.07
C LYS A 253 12.21 27.36 18.56
N ASN A 254 11.24 27.50 17.65
CA ASN A 254 9.99 28.19 17.93
C ASN A 254 8.82 27.23 18.20
N GLY A 255 9.00 25.94 17.90
CA GLY A 255 7.90 24.98 17.84
C GLY A 255 7.03 25.19 16.61
N VAL A 256 6.02 24.33 16.48
CA VAL A 256 5.08 24.32 15.35
C VAL A 256 3.68 24.09 15.86
N ASP A 257 2.72 24.87 15.37
CA ASP A 257 1.30 24.52 15.47
C ASP A 257 0.93 23.59 14.29
N PRO A 258 0.58 22.32 14.54
CA PRO A 258 0.28 21.35 13.49
C PRO A 258 -0.82 21.80 12.52
N GLU A 259 -1.93 22.34 13.05
CA GLU A 259 -3.09 22.67 12.24
C GLU A 259 -2.83 23.92 11.40
N ALA A 260 -2.17 24.92 11.97
CA ALA A 260 -1.72 26.10 11.23
C ALA A 260 -0.71 25.74 10.13
N LEU A 261 0.24 24.83 10.42
CA LEU A 261 1.22 24.37 9.43
C LEU A 261 0.56 23.58 8.29
N LEU A 262 -0.39 22.69 8.59
CA LEU A 262 -1.12 21.98 7.52
C LEU A 262 -1.88 22.98 6.65
N LYS A 263 -2.57 23.95 7.26
CA LYS A 263 -3.34 24.97 6.54
C LYS A 263 -2.46 25.85 5.64
N SER A 264 -1.24 26.18 6.07
CA SER A 264 -0.33 27.01 5.27
C SER A 264 0.17 26.34 3.99
N THR A 265 0.14 25.00 3.92
CA THR A 265 0.51 24.27 2.70
C THR A 265 -0.48 24.44 1.55
N GLY A 266 -1.74 24.81 1.84
CA GLY A 266 -2.80 24.97 0.83
C GLY A 266 -3.19 23.69 0.07
N VAL A 267 -2.68 22.53 0.47
CA VAL A 267 -2.96 21.27 -0.24
C VAL A 267 -4.26 20.63 0.22
N PHE A 268 -4.97 20.02 -0.73
CA PHE A 268 -6.21 19.30 -0.48
C PHE A 268 -5.98 17.81 -0.19
N ARG A 269 -7.02 17.15 0.29
CA ARG A 269 -6.99 15.73 0.72
C ARG A 269 -6.66 14.75 -0.40
N ASP A 270 -6.94 15.13 -1.64
CA ASP A 270 -6.67 14.38 -2.86
C ASP A 270 -5.28 14.67 -3.45
N TRP A 271 -4.46 15.50 -2.79
CA TRP A 271 -3.13 15.87 -3.26
C TRP A 271 -2.23 14.64 -3.51
N GLN A 272 -1.76 14.46 -4.75
CA GLN A 272 -1.01 13.28 -5.17
C GLN A 272 0.50 13.36 -4.89
N GLY A 273 0.95 14.36 -4.14
CA GLY A 273 2.33 14.52 -3.73
C GLY A 273 3.12 15.54 -4.58
N PRO A 274 4.41 15.73 -4.26
CA PRO A 274 5.27 16.66 -4.97
C PRO A 274 5.44 16.28 -6.46
N PRO A 275 5.52 17.25 -7.38
CA PRO A 275 5.81 16.98 -8.79
C PRO A 275 7.08 16.15 -8.95
N GLY A 276 7.06 15.15 -9.85
CA GLY A 276 8.21 14.27 -10.10
C GLY A 276 8.35 13.10 -9.11
N PHE A 277 7.64 13.11 -7.98
CA PHE A 277 7.62 11.99 -7.02
C PHE A 277 6.49 10.99 -7.32
N ASN A 278 6.39 10.54 -8.58
CA ASN A 278 5.51 9.44 -9.02
C ASN A 278 6.11 8.05 -8.81
N VAL A 279 7.04 7.91 -7.85
CA VAL A 279 7.70 6.65 -7.58
C VAL A 279 6.84 5.85 -6.60
N VAL A 280 6.58 4.59 -6.94
CA VAL A 280 5.94 3.64 -6.02
C VAL A 280 6.89 3.42 -4.83
N LEU A 281 6.67 4.18 -3.76
CA LEU A 281 7.52 4.15 -2.57
C LEU A 281 7.25 2.89 -1.75
N GLY A 282 8.16 1.91 -1.87
CA GLY A 282 8.20 0.66 -1.11
C GLY A 282 7.81 -0.58 -1.90
N GLY A 283 8.57 -1.68 -1.74
CA GLY A 283 8.26 -3.10 -2.05
C GLY A 283 7.87 -3.51 -3.48
N ASN A 284 7.27 -2.60 -4.25
CA ASN A 284 6.69 -2.82 -5.56
C ASN A 284 7.62 -2.36 -6.70
N ALA A 285 8.77 -1.78 -6.38
CA ALA A 285 9.80 -1.41 -7.35
C ALA A 285 10.32 -2.63 -8.15
N TYR A 286 10.34 -3.81 -7.52
CA TYR A 286 10.76 -5.06 -8.16
C TYR A 286 9.77 -5.60 -9.21
N TYR A 287 8.52 -5.11 -9.26
CA TYR A 287 7.49 -5.64 -10.15
C TYR A 287 7.44 -4.97 -11.54
N ARG A 288 8.19 -3.88 -11.77
CA ARG A 288 8.07 -3.09 -13.00
C ARG A 288 9.17 -3.23 -14.05
N ASN A 289 10.13 -4.14 -13.87
CA ASN A 289 11.04 -4.50 -14.96
C ASN A 289 10.51 -5.73 -15.70
N LYS A 290 9.42 -5.56 -16.45
CA LYS A 290 9.28 -6.30 -17.71
C LYS A 290 9.72 -5.33 -18.80
N PRO A 291 10.76 -5.65 -19.60
CA PRO A 291 11.04 -4.85 -20.78
C PRO A 291 9.82 -4.89 -21.69
N ASP A 292 9.35 -3.71 -22.10
CA ASP A 292 8.47 -3.58 -23.24
C ASP A 292 9.18 -4.25 -24.42
N LYS A 293 8.56 -5.31 -24.94
CA LYS A 293 9.02 -5.90 -26.19
C LYS A 293 8.70 -4.91 -27.29
N ALA A 294 9.74 -4.38 -27.91
CA ALA A 294 9.69 -3.85 -29.27
C ALA A 294 9.24 -4.95 -30.25
#